data_AF-A0A960DPM3-F1
#
_entry.id   AF-A0A960DPM3-F1
#
_cell.length_a   1.000
_cell.length_b   1.000
_cell.length_c   1.000
_cell.angle_alpha   90.00
_cell.angle_beta   90.00
_cell.angle_gamma   90.00
#
_symmetry.space_group_name_H-M   'P 1'
#
loop_
_entity.id
_entity.type
_entity.pdbx_description
1 polymer ?
#
loop_
_entity_poly.entity_id
_entity_poly.type
_entity_poly.pdbx_seq_one_letter_code
_entity_poly.pdbx_strand_id
1 'polypeptide(L)' 'MSSKVQRQQAIAKLVARHAVTNQPQLVDLLAGEGITATQATVSRDLEDLGAVKVRVPGG' A
#
# COMPACT_ATOMS: atom_id res chain seq x y z
N MET A 1 -1.73 11.65 13.46
CA MET A 1 -2.49 10.65 12.67
C MET A 1 -2.48 11.08 11.21
N SER A 2 -2.04 10.22 10.28
CA SER A 2 -2.19 10.49 8.84
C SER A 2 -3.66 10.34 8.45
N SER A 3 -4.18 11.26 7.63
CA SER A 3 -5.54 11.12 7.10
C SER A 3 -5.63 9.89 6.18
N LYS A 4 -6.83 9.32 6.05
CA LYS A 4 -7.08 8.21 5.11
C LYS A 4 -6.66 8.57 3.69
N VAL A 5 -7.04 9.76 3.23
CA VAL A 5 -6.70 10.27 1.88
C VAL A 5 -5.20 10.35 1.67
N GLN A 6 -4.45 10.91 2.64
CA GLN A 6 -2.99 11.00 2.57
C GLN A 6 -2.35 9.60 2.47
N ARG A 7 -2.83 8.65 3.27
CA ARG A 7 -2.30 7.27 3.26
C ARG A 7 -2.62 6.56 1.94
N GLN A 8 -3.84 6.72 1.42
CA GLN A 8 -4.23 6.15 0.13
C GLN A 8 -3.41 6.73 -1.04
N GLN A 9 -3.13 8.03 -1.03
CA GLN A 9 -2.23 8.65 -2.01
C GLN A 9 -0.81 8.10 -1.93
N ALA A 10 -0.30 7.91 -0.72
CA ALA A 10 1.01 7.29 -0.51
C ALA A 10 1.03 5.82 -0.99
N ILE A 11 -0.01 5.03 -0.69
CA ILE A 11 -0.16 3.66 -1.17
C ILE A 11 -0.10 3.59 -2.69
N ALA A 12 -0.87 4.43 -3.39
CA ALA A 12 -0.89 4.46 -4.86
C ALA A 12 0.51 4.80 -5.43
N LYS A 13 1.19 5.79 -4.83
CA LYS A 13 2.56 6.17 -5.20
C LYS A 13 3.56 5.03 -4.97
N LEU A 14 3.47 4.32 -3.85
CA LEU A 14 4.37 3.22 -3.50
C LEU A 14 4.18 2.01 -4.42
N VAL A 15 2.94 1.61 -4.67
CA VAL A 15 2.62 0.48 -5.58
C VAL A 15 3.06 0.78 -7.01
N ALA A 16 3.03 2.05 -7.44
CA ALA A 16 3.52 2.44 -8.77
C ALA A 16 5.06 2.44 -8.89
N ARG A 17 5.79 2.58 -7.77
CA ARG A 17 7.26 2.70 -7.75
C ARG A 17 7.98 1.42 -7.36
N HIS A 18 7.31 0.55 -6.62
CA HIS A 18 7.90 -0.66 -6.05
C HIS A 18 7.11 -1.89 -6.48
N ALA A 19 7.81 -3.00 -6.71
CA ALA A 19 7.18 -4.31 -6.81
C ALA A 19 6.71 -4.76 -5.42
N VAL A 20 5.50 -4.35 -5.04
CA VAL A 20 4.87 -4.73 -3.78
C VAL A 20 4.23 -6.10 -3.93
N THR A 21 4.69 -7.08 -3.15
CA THR A 21 4.27 -8.49 -3.26
C THR A 21 3.22 -8.89 -2.23
N ASN A 22 3.15 -8.15 -1.11
CA ASN A 22 2.26 -8.42 0.02
C ASN A 22 1.96 -7.13 0.82
N GLN A 23 0.93 -7.18 1.68
CA GLN A 23 0.48 -6.02 2.47
C GLN A 23 1.45 -5.62 3.59
N PRO A 24 2.10 -6.55 4.33
CA PRO A 24 3.13 -6.18 5.30
C PRO A 24 4.26 -5.33 4.70
N GLN A 25 4.73 -5.69 3.49
CA GLN A 25 5.71 -4.88 2.76
C GLN A 25 5.23 -3.43 2.54
N LEU A 26 3.95 -3.24 2.26
CA LEU A 26 3.37 -1.91 2.08
C LEU A 26 3.27 -1.13 3.40
N VAL A 27 3.05 -1.81 4.53
CA VAL A 27 3.11 -1.22 5.87
C VAL A 27 4.52 -0.69 6.15
N ASP A 28 5.56 -1.48 5.86
CA ASP A 28 6.95 -1.08 6.07
C ASP A 28 7.33 0.12 5.20
N LEU A 29 6.91 0.12 3.93
CA LEU A 29 7.13 1.25 3.02
C LEU A 29 6.43 2.53 3.50
N LEU A 30 5.20 2.42 4.00
CA LEU A 30 4.48 3.56 4.58
C LEU A 30 5.17 4.09 5.83
N ALA A 31 5.68 3.20 6.69
CA ALA A 31 6.44 3.60 7.87
C ALA A 31 7.72 4.37 7.49
N GLY A 32 8.40 3.97 6.40
CA GLY A 32 9.54 4.71 5.84
C GLY A 32 9.19 6.13 5.35
N GLU A 33 7.95 6.38 4.94
CA GLU A 33 7.42 7.71 4.59
C GLU A 33 6.80 8.44 5.83
N GLY A 34 6.98 7.91 7.04
CA GLY A 34 6.45 8.47 8.28
C GLY A 34 4.94 8.25 8.50
N ILE A 35 4.32 7.33 7.75
CA ILE A 35 2.90 7.00 7.83
C ILE A 35 2.72 5.69 8.57
N THR A 36 2.28 5.75 9.83
CA THR A 36 1.95 4.55 10.60
C THR A 36 0.60 3.97 10.18
N ALA A 37 0.58 2.68 9.83
CA ALA A 37 -0.63 1.93 9.51
C ALA A 37 -0.49 0.46 9.94
N THR A 38 -1.61 -0.24 10.11
CA THR A 38 -1.61 -1.70 10.31
C THR A 38 -1.91 -2.42 9.01
N GLN A 39 -1.66 -3.73 8.96
CA GLN A 39 -2.05 -4.56 7.82
C GLN A 39 -3.56 -4.47 7.52
N ALA A 40 -4.41 -4.47 8.56
CA ALA A 40 -5.86 -4.35 8.40
C ALA A 40 -6.26 -3.00 7.77
N THR A 41 -5.60 -1.92 8.19
CA THR A 41 -5.81 -0.58 7.61
C THR A 41 -5.41 -0.55 6.14
N VAL A 42 -4.23 -1.08 5.81
CA VAL A 42 -3.72 -1.14 4.44
C VAL A 42 -4.60 -2.03 3.55
N SER A 43 -5.09 -3.17 4.05
CA SER A 43 -6.04 -4.02 3.31
C SER A 43 -7.29 -3.24 2.93
N ARG A 44 -7.89 -2.53 3.88
CA ARG A 44 -9.09 -1.71 3.64
C ARG A 44 -8.84 -0.59 2.63
N ASP A 45 -7.69 0.06 2.70
CA ASP A 45 -7.36 1.11 1.73
C ASP A 45 -7.14 0.56 0.33
N LEU A 46 -6.51 -0.61 0.18
CA LEU A 46 -6.34 -1.28 -1.10
C LEU A 46 -7.69 -1.69 -1.69
N GLU A 47 -8.61 -2.21 -0.87
CA GLU A 47 -10.00 -2.50 -1.26
C GLU A 47 -10.71 -1.23 -1.74
N ASP A 48 -10.66 -0.15 -0.95
CA ASP A 48 -11.28 1.13 -1.28
C ASP A 48 -10.69 1.79 -2.53
N LEU A 49 -9.40 1.57 -2.80
CA LEU A 49 -8.70 2.03 -4.00
C LEU A 49 -8.96 1.15 -5.23
N GLY A 50 -9.59 -0.02 -5.06
CA GLY A 50 -9.76 -1.00 -6.13
C GLY A 50 -8.44 -1.61 -6.62
N ALA A 51 -7.45 -1.73 -5.74
CA ALA A 51 -6.14 -2.28 -6.10
C ALA A 51 -6.25 -3.78 -6.44
N VAL A 52 -5.71 -4.17 -7.58
CA VAL A 52 -5.71 -5.56 -8.05
C VAL A 52 -4.29 -6.14 -8.06
N LYS A 53 -4.15 -7.37 -7.57
CA LYS A 53 -2.88 -8.11 -7.64
C LYS A 53 -2.69 -8.64 -9.05
N VAL A 54 -1.84 -8.00 -9.83
CA VAL A 54 -1.47 -8.47 -11.18
C VAL A 54 -0.37 -9.52 -11.05
N ARG A 55 -0.53 -10.66 -11.74
CA ARG A 55 0.54 -11.63 -11.92
C ARG A 55 1.45 -11.11 -13.03
N VAL A 56 2.70 -10.78 -12.70
CA VAL A 56 3.70 -10.44 -13.71
C VAL A 56 4.10 -11.76 -14.39
N PRO A 57 4.03 -11.89 -15.73
CA PRO A 57 4.51 -13.09 -16.41
C PRO A 57 6.03 -13.16 -16.23
N GLY A 58 6.53 -14.15 -15.49
CA GLY A 58 7.96 -14.25 -15.19
C GLY A 58 8.31 -14.95 -13.87
N GLY A 59 7.40 -15.77 -13.34
CA GLY A 59 7.67 -16.76 -12.30
C GLY A 59 7.15 -18.11 -12.76
#